data_AF-A0A1Q9VUI8-F1
#
_entry.id   AF-A0A1Q9VUI8-F1
#
_cell.length_a   1.000
_cell.length_b   1.000
_cell.length_c   1.000
_cell.angle_alpha   90.00
_cell.angle_beta   90.00
_cell.angle_gamma   90.00
#
_symmetry.space_group_name_H-M   'P 1'
#
loop_
_entity.id
_entity.type
_entity.pdbx_description
1 polymer ?
#
loop_
_entity_poly.entity_id
_entity_poly.type
_entity_poly.pdbx_seq_one_letter_code
_entity_poly.pdbx_strand_id
1 'polypeptide(L)'
;MLLFKLEEEQLLLTAGRTRWLAHANREVETVVEKVREATLVRTVASETVATSWGLEPDAPLRELVAAAPAGGPWREIFEGHLAGLTELTVRIKTVRDANAQFVNHAARSTQETLATLGGEARTYDATGAATSQSSVAHLFDTVL
;
A
#
# COMPACT_ATOMS: atom_id res chain seq x y z
N MET A 1 -9.89 9.59 -6.52
CA MET A 1 -8.56 9.70 -7.17
C MET A 1 -7.56 8.69 -6.63
N LEU A 2 -7.34 8.56 -5.31
CA LEU A 2 -6.37 7.60 -4.78
C LEU A 2 -6.70 6.14 -5.15
N LEU A 3 -7.94 5.72 -4.95
CA LEU A 3 -8.40 4.38 -5.33
C LEU A 3 -8.12 4.07 -6.80
N PHE A 4 -8.48 5.00 -7.69
CA PHE A 4 -8.21 4.88 -9.13
C PHE A 4 -6.71 4.70 -9.42
N LYS A 5 -5.83 5.46 -8.75
CA LYS A 5 -4.38 5.34 -8.95
C LYS A 5 -3.80 4.02 -8.44
N LEU A 6 -4.36 3.47 -7.36
CA LEU A 6 -3.99 2.14 -6.89
C LEU A 6 -4.49 1.03 -7.83
N GLU A 7 -5.68 1.18 -8.41
CA GLU A 7 -6.21 0.26 -9.43
C GLU A 7 -5.36 0.32 -10.72
N GLU A 8 -4.94 1.52 -11.14
CA GLU A 8 -4.02 1.71 -12.26
C GLU A 8 -2.68 1.00 -12.02
N GLU A 9 -2.10 1.15 -10.82
CA GLU A 9 -0.89 0.44 -10.42
C GLU A 9 -1.09 -1.08 -10.45
N GLN A 10 -2.22 -1.58 -9.95
CA GLN A 10 -2.58 -3.00 -9.98
C GLN A 10 -2.62 -3.55 -11.41
N LEU A 11 -3.20 -2.79 -12.34
CA LEU A 11 -3.25 -3.15 -13.76
C LEU A 11 -1.84 -3.20 -14.38
N LEU A 12 -0.95 -2.29 -14.01
CA LEU A 12 0.44 -2.32 -14.46
C LEU A 12 1.21 -3.53 -13.91
N LEU A 13 1.01 -3.86 -12.63
CA LEU A 13 1.63 -5.02 -11.98
C LEU A 13 1.17 -6.34 -12.63
N THR A 14 -0.14 -6.52 -12.76
CA THR A 14 -0.74 -7.74 -13.35
C THR A 14 -0.42 -7.90 -14.84
N ALA A 15 -0.26 -6.79 -15.57
CA ALA A 15 0.18 -6.81 -16.96
C ALA A 15 1.70 -6.92 -17.15
N GLY A 16 2.48 -7.05 -16.05
CA GLY A 16 3.95 -7.15 -16.10
C GLY A 16 4.66 -5.90 -16.65
N ARG A 17 3.99 -4.73 -16.65
CA ARG A 17 4.50 -3.48 -17.24
C ARG A 17 5.36 -2.67 -16.25
N THR A 18 6.38 -3.32 -15.69
CA THR A 18 7.26 -2.80 -14.64
C THR A 18 7.95 -1.48 -14.99
N ARG A 19 8.25 -1.23 -16.27
CA ARG A 19 8.86 0.05 -16.73
C ARG A 19 8.05 1.30 -16.36
N TRP A 20 6.73 1.18 -16.20
CA TRP A 20 5.84 2.30 -15.86
C TRP A 20 5.51 2.37 -14.36
N LEU A 21 5.89 1.36 -13.58
CA LEU A 21 5.50 1.24 -12.18
C LEU A 21 6.02 2.41 -11.33
N ALA A 22 7.27 2.84 -11.57
CA ALA A 22 7.84 3.99 -10.89
C ALA A 22 7.09 5.31 -11.19
N HIS A 23 6.47 5.43 -12.37
CA HIS A 23 5.64 6.59 -12.69
C HIS A 23 4.31 6.53 -11.93
N ALA A 24 3.63 5.38 -11.97
CA ALA A 24 2.38 5.19 -11.24
C ALA A 24 2.55 5.40 -9.73
N ASN A 25 3.64 4.90 -9.13
CA ASN A 25 3.92 5.12 -7.71
C ASN A 25 4.05 6.60 -7.35
N ARG A 26 4.73 7.42 -8.18
CA ARG A 26 4.82 8.88 -7.96
C ARG A 26 3.46 9.56 -8.04
N GLU A 27 2.58 9.10 -8.92
CA GLU A 27 1.22 9.63 -9.00
C GLU A 27 0.41 9.26 -7.75
N VAL A 28 0.56 8.04 -7.24
CA VAL A 28 -0.04 7.63 -5.95
C VAL A 28 0.45 8.53 -4.83
N GLU A 29 1.78 8.73 -4.69
CA GLU A 29 2.37 9.62 -3.69
C GLU A 29 1.82 11.06 -3.79
N THR A 30 1.71 11.59 -5.00
CA THR A 30 1.14 12.92 -5.24
C THR A 30 -0.30 13.01 -4.77
N VAL A 31 -1.11 11.98 -5.00
CA VAL A 31 -2.51 11.94 -4.57
C VAL A 31 -2.63 11.73 -3.06
N VAL A 32 -1.71 10.97 -2.45
CA VAL A 32 -1.66 10.82 -0.99
C VAL A 32 -1.44 12.19 -0.32
N GLU A 33 -0.58 13.05 -0.85
CA GLU A 33 -0.41 14.39 -0.27
C GLU A 33 -1.64 15.27 -0.40
N LYS A 34 -2.37 15.17 -1.51
CA LYS A 34 -3.66 15.85 -1.64
C LYS A 34 -4.69 15.34 -0.62
N VAL A 35 -4.67 14.05 -0.31
CA VAL A 35 -5.54 13.47 0.73
C VAL A 35 -5.16 13.99 2.12
N ARG A 36 -3.86 14.13 2.41
CA ARG A 36 -3.38 14.70 3.68
C ARG A 36 -3.79 16.16 3.82
N GLU A 37 -3.59 16.96 2.78
CA GLU A 37 -4.02 18.37 2.76
C GLU A 37 -5.53 18.52 2.97
N ALA A 38 -6.34 17.75 2.22
CA ALA A 38 -7.80 17.77 2.37
C ALA A 38 -8.24 17.32 3.78
N THR A 39 -7.52 16.36 4.37
CA THR A 39 -7.78 15.90 5.74
C THR A 39 -7.51 17.00 6.76
N LEU A 40 -6.41 17.75 6.63
CA LEU A 40 -6.10 18.88 7.51
C LEU A 40 -7.16 19.97 7.43
N VAL A 41 -7.55 20.37 6.22
CA VAL A 41 -8.62 21.38 6.01
C VAL A 41 -9.93 20.91 6.64
N ARG A 42 -10.29 19.64 6.43
CA ARG A 42 -11.49 19.05 7.04
C ARG A 42 -11.41 19.06 8.56
N THR A 43 -10.27 18.71 9.15
CA THR A 43 -10.09 18.66 10.62
C THR A 43 -10.33 20.04 11.25
N VAL A 44 -9.72 21.09 10.70
CA VAL A 44 -9.92 22.48 11.18
C VAL A 44 -11.39 22.91 11.03
N ALA A 45 -12.02 22.57 9.91
CA ALA A 45 -13.44 22.87 9.71
C ALA A 45 -14.34 22.12 10.71
N SER A 46 -14.04 20.85 11.00
CA SER A 46 -14.80 20.06 11.97
C SER A 46 -14.62 20.53 13.41
N GLU A 47 -13.44 21.03 13.79
CA GLU A 47 -13.19 21.60 15.12
C GLU A 47 -14.12 22.78 15.41
N THR A 48 -14.32 23.64 14.40
CA THR A 48 -15.23 24.79 14.51
C THR A 48 -16.67 24.34 14.74
N VAL A 49 -17.12 23.30 14.01
CA VAL A 49 -18.47 22.74 14.17
C VAL A 49 -18.61 22.05 15.52
N ALA A 50 -17.63 21.24 15.92
CA ALA A 50 -17.63 20.52 17.19
C ALA A 50 -17.79 21.49 18.37
N THR A 51 -16.96 22.53 18.40
CA THR A 51 -17.03 23.59 19.41
C THR A 51 -18.39 24.28 19.41
N SER A 52 -18.94 24.59 18.22
CA SER A 52 -20.25 25.24 18.11
C SER A 52 -21.42 24.39 18.62
N TRP A 53 -21.23 23.06 18.65
CA TRP A 53 -22.19 22.08 19.13
C TRP A 53 -21.88 21.58 20.55
N GLY A 54 -20.89 22.17 21.22
CA GLY A 54 -20.53 21.85 22.61
C GLY A 54 -19.75 20.54 22.79
N LEU A 55 -19.12 20.04 21.72
CA LEU A 55 -18.22 18.90 21.76
C LEU A 55 -16.76 19.36 21.90
N GLU A 56 -15.87 18.42 22.25
CA GLU A 56 -14.42 18.66 22.19
C GLU A 56 -13.99 19.01 20.76
N PRO A 57 -13.01 19.91 20.55
CA PRO A 57 -12.58 20.31 19.21
C PRO A 57 -12.13 19.13 18.34
N ASP A 58 -11.46 18.13 18.93
CA ASP A 58 -10.97 16.94 18.24
C ASP A 58 -12.01 15.81 18.15
N ALA A 59 -13.28 16.09 18.47
CA ALA A 59 -14.35 15.11 18.44
C ALA A 59 -14.46 14.44 17.04
N PRO A 60 -14.49 13.10 16.99
CA PRO A 60 -14.57 12.39 15.72
C PRO A 60 -15.92 12.62 15.03
N LEU A 61 -15.95 12.47 13.70
CA LEU A 61 -17.16 12.69 12.89
C LEU A 61 -18.41 11.92 13.38
N ARG A 62 -18.23 10.74 13.97
CA ARG A 62 -19.34 9.97 14.58
C ARG A 62 -20.02 10.68 15.75
N GLU A 63 -19.27 11.47 16.51
CA GLU A 63 -19.81 12.26 17.63
C GLU A 63 -20.50 13.52 17.11
N LEU A 64 -19.96 14.16 16.07
CA LEU A 64 -20.64 15.23 15.34
C LEU A 64 -22.01 14.78 14.79
N VAL A 65 -22.09 13.58 14.21
CA VAL A 65 -23.34 12.98 13.74
C VAL A 65 -24.37 12.85 14.89
N ALA A 66 -23.92 12.38 16.05
CA ALA A 66 -24.77 12.20 17.21
C ALA A 66 -25.28 13.55 17.75
N ALA A 67 -24.39 14.54 17.85
CA ALA A 67 -24.68 15.88 18.35
C ALA A 67 -25.40 16.79 17.35
N ALA A 68 -25.58 16.35 16.10
CA ALA A 68 -26.24 17.14 15.07
C ALA A 68 -27.64 17.63 15.55
N PRO A 69 -27.96 18.93 15.40
CA PRO A 69 -29.21 19.50 15.88
C PRO A 69 -30.46 18.80 15.33
N ALA A 70 -31.44 18.58 16.19
CA ALA A 70 -32.72 17.98 15.80
C ALA A 70 -33.49 18.89 14.83
N GLY A 71 -34.10 18.29 13.80
CA GLY A 71 -34.92 19.01 12.81
C GLY A 71 -34.15 19.63 11.63
N GLY A 72 -32.82 19.45 11.57
CA GLY A 72 -31.98 19.85 10.43
C GLY A 72 -31.49 18.66 9.59
N PRO A 73 -30.98 18.91 8.36
CA PRO A 73 -30.51 17.85 7.45
C PRO A 73 -29.10 17.32 7.80
N TRP A 74 -28.43 17.93 8.78
CA TRP A 74 -27.00 17.71 9.02
C TRP A 74 -26.65 16.31 9.47
N ARG A 75 -27.52 15.65 10.26
CA ARG A 75 -27.30 14.28 10.70
C ARG A 75 -27.14 13.34 9.50
N GLU A 76 -28.12 13.34 8.60
CA GLU A 76 -28.13 12.50 7.40
C GLU A 76 -26.94 12.82 6.48
N ILE A 77 -26.63 14.10 6.30
CA ILE A 77 -25.47 14.51 5.50
C ILE A 77 -24.17 13.94 6.10
N PHE A 78 -23.93 14.12 7.39
CA PHE A 78 -22.69 13.63 8.02
C PHE A 78 -22.64 12.11 8.11
N GLU A 79 -23.77 11.43 8.29
CA GLU A 79 -23.88 9.96 8.21
C GLU A 79 -23.47 9.46 6.82
N GLY A 80 -24.01 10.07 5.76
CA GLY A 80 -23.64 9.73 4.38
C GLY A 80 -22.15 9.92 4.11
N HIS A 81 -21.56 11.01 4.59
CA HIS A 81 -20.12 11.26 4.47
C HIS A 81 -19.29 10.24 5.28
N LEU A 82 -19.69 9.92 6.51
CA LEU A 82 -19.01 8.93 7.35
C LEU A 82 -19.02 7.55 6.68
N ALA A 83 -20.18 7.13 6.15
CA ALA A 83 -20.33 5.88 5.42
C ALA A 83 -19.42 5.85 4.19
N GLY A 84 -19.49 6.88 3.34
CA GLY A 84 -18.68 6.96 2.12
C GLY A 84 -17.17 7.00 2.40
N LEU A 85 -16.72 7.76 3.41
CA LEU A 85 -15.31 7.81 3.81
C LEU A 85 -14.83 6.46 4.35
N THR A 86 -15.68 5.76 5.12
CA THR A 86 -15.36 4.43 5.65
C THR A 86 -15.24 3.41 4.52
N GLU A 87 -16.20 3.39 3.59
CA GLU A 87 -16.16 2.51 2.42
C GLU A 87 -14.91 2.74 1.57
N LEU A 88 -14.61 4.01 1.24
CA LEU A 88 -13.44 4.36 0.45
C LEU A 88 -12.14 3.94 1.15
N THR A 89 -12.04 4.12 2.47
CA THR A 89 -10.87 3.71 3.25
C THR A 89 -10.66 2.20 3.19
N VAL A 90 -11.73 1.41 3.33
CA VAL A 90 -11.67 -0.05 3.21
C VAL A 90 -11.21 -0.45 1.81
N ARG A 91 -11.81 0.10 0.75
CA ARG A 91 -11.46 -0.21 -0.64
C ARG A 91 -10.00 0.14 -0.96
N ILE A 92 -9.55 1.33 -0.55
CA ILE A 92 -8.15 1.76 -0.72
C ILE A 92 -7.20 0.78 -0.04
N LYS A 93 -7.50 0.37 1.21
CA LYS A 93 -6.69 -0.61 1.93
C LYS A 93 -6.63 -1.95 1.19
N THR A 94 -7.77 -2.47 0.74
CA THR A 94 -7.84 -3.74 0.01
C THR A 94 -6.97 -3.71 -1.26
N VAL A 95 -7.08 -2.67 -2.09
CA VAL A 95 -6.28 -2.58 -3.33
C VAL A 95 -4.79 -2.41 -3.01
N ARG A 96 -4.45 -1.56 -2.03
CA ARG A 96 -3.06 -1.38 -1.59
C ARG A 96 -2.42 -2.70 -1.13
N ASP A 97 -3.13 -3.45 -0.29
CA ASP A 97 -2.63 -4.70 0.27
C ASP A 97 -2.47 -5.77 -0.84
N ALA A 98 -3.36 -5.79 -1.83
CA ALA A 98 -3.21 -6.63 -3.02
C ALA A 98 -1.97 -6.24 -3.86
N ASN A 99 -1.74 -4.95 -4.09
CA ASN A 99 -0.55 -4.47 -4.83
C ASN A 99 0.74 -4.85 -4.10
N ALA A 100 0.78 -4.69 -2.77
CA ALA A 100 1.93 -5.09 -1.96
C ALA A 100 2.23 -6.59 -2.08
N GLN A 101 1.19 -7.43 -2.11
CA GLN A 101 1.37 -8.88 -2.35
C GLN A 101 1.97 -9.15 -3.73
N PHE A 102 1.47 -8.53 -4.80
CA PHE A 102 2.03 -8.71 -6.15
C PHE A 102 3.52 -8.33 -6.23
N VAL A 103 3.89 -7.20 -5.63
CA VAL A 103 5.30 -6.75 -5.59
C VAL A 103 6.17 -7.76 -4.84
N ASN A 104 5.72 -8.25 -3.68
CA ASN A 104 6.47 -9.23 -2.89
C ASN A 104 6.62 -10.57 -3.62
N HIS A 105 5.56 -11.05 -4.29
CA HIS A 105 5.63 -12.27 -5.09
C HIS A 105 6.57 -12.14 -6.28
N ALA A 106 6.52 -11.02 -7.00
CA ALA A 106 7.42 -10.75 -8.12
C ALA A 106 8.89 -10.69 -7.68
N ALA A 107 9.17 -10.02 -6.55
CA ALA A 107 10.51 -9.93 -5.98
C ALA A 107 11.05 -11.32 -5.60
N ARG A 108 10.23 -12.14 -4.92
CA ARG A 108 10.61 -13.50 -4.53
C ARG A 108 10.87 -14.40 -5.74
N SER A 109 9.99 -14.38 -6.75
CA SER A 109 10.17 -15.17 -7.97
C SER A 109 11.45 -14.77 -8.72
N THR A 110 11.79 -13.48 -8.75
CA THR A 110 13.04 -12.99 -9.35
C THR A 110 14.27 -13.50 -8.57
N GLN A 111 14.22 -13.46 -7.24
CA GLN A 111 15.29 -13.98 -6.38
C GLN A 111 15.48 -15.50 -6.55
N GLU A 112 14.39 -16.28 -6.61
CA GLU A 112 14.43 -17.73 -6.84
C GLU A 112 15.02 -18.06 -8.23
N THR A 113 14.66 -17.29 -9.25
CA THR A 113 15.23 -17.42 -10.61
C THR A 113 16.73 -17.12 -10.62
N LEU A 114 17.16 -16.03 -9.97
CA LEU A 114 18.57 -15.66 -9.87
C LEU A 114 19.38 -16.69 -9.07
N ALA A 115 18.83 -17.22 -7.98
CA ALA A 115 19.45 -18.28 -7.19
C ALA A 115 19.61 -19.57 -8.00
N THR A 116 18.62 -19.92 -8.82
CA THR A 116 18.68 -21.08 -9.72
C THR A 116 19.75 -20.89 -10.80
N LEU A 117 19.87 -19.69 -11.37
CA LEU A 117 20.90 -19.36 -12.37
C LEU A 117 22.31 -19.28 -11.77
N GLY A 118 22.45 -18.82 -10.53
CA GLY A 118 23.73 -18.74 -9.82
C GLY A 118 24.26 -20.08 -9.31
N GLY A 119 23.44 -21.14 -9.34
CA GLY A 119 23.75 -22.47 -8.79
C GLY A 119 24.51 -23.43 -9.72
N GLU A 120 24.59 -23.17 -11.03
CA GLU A 120 25.24 -24.08 -11.97
C GLU A 120 25.97 -23.34 -13.12
N ALA A 121 27.09 -22.68 -12.81
CA ALA A 121 28.12 -22.46 -13.81
C ALA A 121 29.04 -23.70 -13.85
N ARG A 122 28.60 -24.77 -14.53
CA ARG A 122 29.48 -25.91 -14.84
C ARG A 122 30.42 -25.50 -15.96
N THR A 123 31.67 -25.17 -15.62
CA THR A 123 32.71 -24.96 -16.62
C THR A 123 33.12 -26.32 -17.19
N TYR A 124 33.14 -26.43 -18.52
CA TYR A 124 33.75 -27.55 -19.21
C TYR A 124 35.27 -27.42 -19.10
N ASP A 125 35.95 -28.51 -18.75
CA ASP A 125 37.40 -28.55 -18.83
C ASP A 125 37.87 -28.69 -20.30
N ALA A 126 39.18 -28.59 -20.54
CA ALA A 126 39.77 -28.70 -21.88
C ALA A 126 39.54 -30.07 -22.55
N THR A 127 38.95 -31.04 -21.85
CA THR A 127 38.59 -32.37 -22.36
C THR A 127 37.09 -32.55 -22.59
N GLY A 128 36.28 -31.51 -22.32
CA GLY A 128 34.82 -31.56 -22.49
C GLY A 128 34.09 -32.27 -21.35
N ALA A 129 34.76 -32.59 -20.23
CA ALA A 129 34.12 -33.13 -19.05
C ALA A 129 33.53 -32.00 -18.20
N ALA A 130 32.34 -32.24 -17.64
CA ALA A 130 31.76 -31.32 -16.68
C ALA A 130 32.57 -31.38 -15.38
N THR A 131 33.24 -30.28 -15.02
CA THR A 131 33.99 -30.24 -13.76
C THR A 131 32.98 -30.24 -12.61
N SER A 132 32.99 -31.29 -11.79
CA SER A 132 32.29 -31.31 -10.51
C SER A 132 33.15 -30.52 -9.52
N GLN A 133 32.79 -29.27 -9.24
CA GLN A 133 33.32 -28.60 -8.06
C GLN A 133 32.80 -29.34 -6.83
N SER A 134 33.69 -30.05 -6.13
CA SER A 134 33.38 -30.59 -4.81
C SER A 134 33.09 -29.41 -3.89
N SER A 135 31.82 -29.20 -3.56
CA SER A 135 31.40 -28.28 -2.50
C SER A 135 31.96 -28.79 -1.17
N VAL A 136 33.13 -28.31 -0.77
CA VAL A 136 33.65 -28.54 0.57
C VAL A 136 32.84 -27.65 1.51
N ALA A 137 31.78 -28.23 2.10
CA ALA A 137 31.01 -27.59 3.14
C ALA A 137 31.88 -27.46 4.41
N HIS A 138 32.26 -26.25 4.77
CA HIS A 138 32.85 -25.97 6.08
C HIS A 138 31.73 -25.62 7.06
N LEU A 139 31.44 -26.56 7.96
CA LEU A 139 30.62 -26.36 9.15
C LEU A 139 31.45 -25.54 10.15
N PHE A 140 31.07 -24.29 10.38
CA PHE A 140 31.57 -23.52 11.52
C PHE A 140 30.58 -23.69 12.67
N ASP A 141 30.95 -24.54 13.62
CA ASP A 141 30.34 -24.59 14.95
C ASP A 141 30.81 -23.37 15.74
N THR A 142 29.89 -22.54 16.19
CA THR A 142 30.20 -21.41 17.09
C THR A 142 29.29 -21.51 18.30
N VAL A 143 29.80 -22.18 19.32
CA VAL A 143 29.35 -22.02 20.71
C VAL A 143 30.55 -21.55 21.51
N LEU A 144 30.44 -20.34 22.07
CA LEU A 144 31.00 -19.93 23.37
C LEU A 144 30.38 -18.60 23.78
#